data_AF-A0A937X801-F1
#
_entry.id   AF-A0A937X801-F1
#
_cell.length_a   1.000
_cell.length_b   1.000
_cell.length_c   1.000
_cell.angle_alpha   90.00
_cell.angle_beta   90.00
_cell.angle_gamma   90.00
#
_symmetry.space_group_name_H-M   'P 1'
#
loop_
_entity.id
_entity.type
_entity.pdbx_description
1 polymer ?
#
loop_
_entity_poly.entity_id
_entity_poly.type
_entity_poly.pdbx_seq_one_letter_code
_entity_poly.pdbx_strand_id
1 'polypeptide(L)'
;TRLAAIDIVTDAAPAAARATPGDPARPAVGPHGRAGQAFETPVTTRVPWGERVALPNSPFAVEIDTFLIDFVVGERGPELASLEPRNPAVLLGFYEGERLVGRSWYFVHHPGMAVGTAPEVPLLLGHLQAEMMAGIEVATHPGSAWIWAGFIVMSLGTLLAFALRHERVWLRLRRRDDAWDVALHHPGALPPAPERATAGWEREVSGLAARLVRLLEPDGRPPVRGPEGRSA
;
A
#
# COMPACT_ATOMS: atom_id res chain seq x y z
N THR A 1 -0.54 3.36 13.90
CA THR A 1 -0.82 1.94 14.15
C THR A 1 -2.02 1.85 15.07
N ARG A 2 -3.09 1.14 14.69
CA ARG A 2 -4.20 0.85 15.61
C ARG A 2 -4.09 -0.61 16.03
N LEU A 3 -4.17 -0.86 17.33
CA LEU A 3 -4.26 -2.21 17.87
C LEU A 3 -5.73 -2.63 17.79
N ALA A 4 -6.04 -3.79 17.23
CA ALA A 4 -7.42 -4.25 17.10
C ALA A 4 -7.92 -4.88 18.41
N ALA A 5 -7.09 -5.71 19.02
CA ALA A 5 -7.33 -6.32 20.32
C ALA A 5 -6.01 -6.76 20.97
N ILE A 6 -6.05 -7.03 22.27
CA ILE A 6 -4.96 -7.68 22.99
C ILE A 6 -5.47 -8.83 23.82
N ASP A 7 -4.75 -9.95 23.77
CA ASP A 7 -4.98 -11.05 24.68
C ASP A 7 -4.30 -10.76 26.00
N ILE A 8 -5.04 -10.85 27.09
CA ILE A 8 -4.58 -10.64 28.44
C ILE A 8 -4.65 -11.95 29.19
N VAL A 9 -3.54 -12.35 29.80
CA VAL A 9 -3.48 -13.57 30.63
C VAL A 9 -3.56 -13.19 32.09
N THR A 10 -4.56 -13.74 32.79
CA THR A 10 -4.77 -13.63 34.25
C THR A 10 -4.84 -15.02 34.87
N ASP A 11 -4.80 -15.15 36.20
CA ASP A 11 -5.04 -16.44 36.85
C ASP A 11 -6.54 -16.77 36.92
N ALA A 12 -6.91 -18.04 36.77
CA ALA A 12 -8.22 -18.54 37.17
C ALA A 12 -8.29 -18.57 38.70
N ALA A 13 -9.50 -18.63 39.26
CA ALA A 13 -9.69 -18.65 40.71
C ALA A 13 -8.79 -19.73 41.34
N PRO A 14 -8.12 -19.45 42.48
CA PRO A 14 -7.39 -20.48 43.18
C PRO A 14 -8.39 -21.56 43.58
N ALA A 15 -8.14 -22.80 43.15
CA ALA A 15 -8.84 -23.96 43.65
C ALA A 15 -8.47 -24.12 45.14
N ALA A 16 -9.22 -23.45 46.03
CA ALA A 16 -9.20 -23.56 47.48
C ALA A 16 -7.88 -24.14 48.05
N ALA A 17 -6.80 -23.36 47.98
CA ALA A 17 -5.54 -23.75 48.58
C ALA A 17 -5.71 -23.84 50.10
N ARG A 18 -5.69 -25.07 50.61
CA ARG A 18 -5.63 -25.37 52.04
C ARG A 18 -4.44 -24.63 52.64
N ALA A 19 -4.70 -23.76 53.61
CA ALA A 19 -3.66 -23.08 54.37
C ALA A 19 -2.85 -24.12 55.16
N THR A 20 -1.59 -24.33 54.77
CA THR A 20 -0.58 -24.96 55.63
C THR A 20 0.08 -23.85 56.44
N PRO A 21 -0.06 -23.82 57.78
CA PRO A 21 0.57 -22.80 58.60
C PRO A 21 2.05 -23.13 58.81
N GLY A 22 2.94 -22.26 58.35
CA GLY A 22 4.35 -22.27 58.73
C GLY A 22 5.32 -22.06 57.57
N ASP A 23 5.53 -20.80 57.16
CA ASP A 23 6.76 -20.41 56.43
C ASP A 23 7.09 -18.95 56.76
N PRO A 24 8.25 -18.63 57.37
CA PRO A 24 8.55 -17.28 57.84
C PRO A 24 8.97 -16.33 56.70
N ALA A 25 8.40 -15.13 56.75
CA ALA A 25 8.92 -13.87 56.19
C ALA A 25 9.50 -13.91 54.76
N ARG A 26 8.63 -13.87 53.75
CA ARG A 26 9.02 -13.41 52.40
C ARG A 26 9.28 -11.90 52.41
N PRO A 27 10.36 -11.41 51.77
CA PRO A 27 10.67 -9.99 51.72
C PRO A 27 9.59 -9.21 50.96
N ALA A 28 9.36 -7.96 51.37
CA ALA A 28 8.43 -7.04 50.75
C ALA A 28 8.75 -6.85 49.26
N VAL A 29 7.92 -7.46 48.41
CA VAL A 29 7.91 -7.27 46.96
C VAL A 29 7.34 -5.88 46.69
N GLY A 30 8.06 -5.05 45.92
CA GLY A 30 7.58 -3.71 45.55
C GLY A 30 6.24 -3.76 44.76
N PRO A 31 5.57 -2.62 44.57
CA PRO A 31 4.16 -2.51 44.16
C PRO A 31 3.80 -3.11 42.78
N HIS A 32 4.75 -3.71 42.06
CA HIS A 32 4.55 -4.32 40.75
C HIS A 32 5.19 -5.72 40.60
N GLY A 33 5.77 -6.29 41.67
CA GLY A 33 6.67 -7.45 41.58
C GLY A 33 6.01 -8.83 41.51
N ARG A 34 4.71 -8.95 41.22
CA ARG A 34 4.03 -10.26 41.10
C ARG A 34 3.93 -10.82 39.68
N ALA A 35 4.33 -10.08 38.66
CA ALA A 35 4.22 -10.50 37.26
C ALA A 35 5.21 -11.61 36.82
N GLY A 36 6.03 -12.12 37.75
CA GLY A 36 6.88 -13.30 37.54
C GLY A 36 6.37 -14.59 38.21
N GLN A 37 5.16 -14.60 38.79
CA GLN A 37 4.57 -15.83 39.33
C GLN A 37 4.01 -16.68 38.19
N ALA A 38 4.32 -17.98 38.21
CA ALA A 38 3.64 -18.95 37.36
C ALA A 38 2.14 -18.91 37.69
N PHE A 39 1.32 -18.49 36.71
CA PHE A 39 -0.13 -18.58 36.84
C PHE A 39 -0.50 -20.04 37.06
N GLU A 40 -1.25 -20.34 38.12
CA GLU A 40 -1.63 -21.72 38.42
C GLU A 40 -2.64 -22.24 37.38
N THR A 41 -3.51 -21.37 36.87
CA THR A 41 -4.53 -21.67 35.86
C THR A 41 -4.74 -20.47 34.93
N PRO A 42 -3.88 -20.23 33.92
CA PRO A 42 -3.99 -19.04 33.08
C PRO A 42 -5.32 -18.98 32.29
N VAL A 43 -6.05 -17.87 32.42
CA VAL A 43 -7.22 -17.51 31.61
C VAL A 43 -6.83 -16.40 30.65
N THR A 44 -7.00 -16.65 29.36
CA THR A 44 -6.79 -15.63 28.32
C THR A 44 -8.09 -14.92 28.02
N THR A 45 -8.09 -13.59 28.19
CA THR A 45 -9.22 -12.72 27.87
C THR A 45 -8.82 -11.79 26.74
N ARG A 46 -9.58 -11.82 25.64
CA ARG A 46 -9.39 -10.89 24.52
C ARG A 46 -10.05 -9.56 24.84
N VAL A 47 -9.27 -8.48 24.79
CA VAL A 47 -9.74 -7.11 25.00
C VAL A 47 -9.70 -6.35 23.68
N PRO A 48 -10.87 -6.05 23.07
CA PRO A 48 -10.93 -5.22 21.87
C PRO A 48 -10.58 -3.76 22.16
N TRP A 49 -10.12 -3.03 21.14
CA TRP A 49 -9.85 -1.60 21.28
C TRP A 49 -11.13 -0.79 21.54
N GLY A 50 -11.09 0.08 22.56
CA GLY A 50 -12.22 0.93 22.93
C GLY A 50 -13.38 0.20 23.61
N GLU A 51 -13.23 -1.10 23.90
CA GLU A 51 -14.20 -1.87 24.68
C GLU A 51 -13.67 -2.13 26.08
N ARG A 52 -14.56 -2.02 27.07
CA ARG A 52 -14.28 -2.42 28.45
C ARG A 52 -14.60 -3.89 28.65
N VAL A 53 -13.61 -4.65 29.08
CA VAL A 53 -13.76 -6.09 29.33
C VAL A 53 -13.47 -6.38 30.79
N ALA A 54 -14.40 -7.09 31.46
CA ALA A 54 -14.21 -7.52 32.84
C ALA A 54 -13.05 -8.50 32.93
N LEU A 55 -12.12 -8.28 33.86
CA LEU A 55 -11.06 -9.24 34.14
C LEU A 55 -11.62 -10.39 34.97
N PRO A 56 -11.35 -11.65 34.59
CA PRO A 56 -11.71 -12.80 35.41
C PRO A 56 -11.10 -12.68 36.82
N ASN A 57 -11.88 -13.01 37.84
CA ASN A 57 -11.44 -13.06 39.24
C ASN A 57 -10.95 -11.72 39.81
N SER A 58 -11.44 -10.61 39.25
CA SER A 58 -11.13 -9.26 39.68
C SER A 58 -12.41 -8.42 39.69
N PRO A 59 -12.55 -7.44 40.60
CA PRO A 59 -13.62 -6.44 40.51
C PRO A 59 -13.38 -5.44 39.36
N PHE A 60 -12.23 -5.54 38.68
CA PHE A 60 -11.82 -4.57 37.68
C PHE A 60 -12.20 -4.99 36.26
N ALA A 61 -12.63 -4.01 35.46
CA ALA A 61 -12.64 -4.07 34.02
C ALA A 61 -11.42 -3.33 33.46
N VAL A 62 -10.96 -3.75 32.28
CA VAL A 62 -9.85 -3.11 31.57
C VAL A 62 -10.28 -2.61 30.21
N GLU A 63 -9.66 -1.52 29.79
CA GLU A 63 -9.83 -0.90 28.48
C GLU A 63 -8.45 -0.56 27.93
N ILE A 64 -8.27 -0.71 26.62
CA ILE A 64 -7.07 -0.21 25.95
C ILE A 64 -7.21 1.29 25.73
N ASP A 65 -6.40 2.08 26.45
CA ASP A 65 -6.36 3.54 26.34
C ASP A 65 -5.39 4.00 25.25
N THR A 66 -4.21 3.39 25.19
CA THR A 66 -3.18 3.76 24.21
C THR A 66 -2.31 2.57 23.84
N PHE A 67 -1.83 2.53 22.60
CA PHE A 67 -0.84 1.56 22.14
C PHE A 67 0.27 2.28 21.39
N LEU A 68 1.52 1.96 21.75
CA LEU A 68 2.72 2.44 21.09
C LEU A 68 3.51 1.22 20.61
N ILE A 69 3.79 1.16 19.30
CA ILE A 69 4.53 0.04 18.69
C ILE A 69 6.04 0.10 19.05
N ASP A 70 6.54 1.30 19.35
CA ASP A 70 7.90 1.56 19.83
C ASP A 70 7.87 2.64 20.91
N PHE A 71 7.71 2.21 22.15
CA PHE A 71 7.60 3.08 23.31
C PHE A 71 8.95 3.65 23.72
N VAL A 72 9.00 4.97 23.88
CA VAL A 72 10.09 5.69 24.55
C VAL A 72 9.52 6.74 25.51
N VAL A 73 10.31 7.13 26.52
CA VAL A 73 9.99 8.26 27.39
C VAL A 73 10.70 9.50 26.86
N GLY A 74 9.94 10.40 26.25
CA GLY A 74 10.40 11.73 25.82
C GLY A 74 10.30 12.76 26.94
N GLU A 75 10.59 14.02 26.62
CA GLU A 75 10.56 15.13 27.60
C GLU A 75 9.15 15.40 28.14
N ARG A 76 8.11 15.07 27.37
CA ARG A 76 6.70 15.30 27.75
C ARG A 76 5.98 14.04 28.23
N GLY A 77 6.69 12.90 28.28
CA GLY A 77 6.13 11.61 28.68
C GLY A 77 6.25 10.55 27.58
N PRO A 78 5.36 9.52 27.60
CA PRO A 78 5.36 8.44 26.63
C PRO A 78 5.17 8.92 25.19
N GLU A 79 6.08 8.53 24.31
CA GLU A 79 6.08 8.91 22.90
C GLU A 79 6.39 7.72 21.98
N LEU A 80 6.01 7.86 20.72
CA LEU A 80 6.27 6.91 19.65
C LEU A 80 7.65 7.22 19.02
N ALA A 81 8.61 6.31 19.16
CA ALA A 81 9.94 6.50 18.54
C ALA A 81 9.98 6.14 17.06
N SER A 82 9.36 5.02 16.68
CA SER A 82 9.36 4.52 15.30
C SER A 82 8.10 3.71 14.97
N LEU A 83 7.96 3.32 13.70
CA LEU A 83 6.92 2.40 13.25
C LEU A 83 7.35 0.92 13.28
N GLU A 84 8.57 0.65 13.74
CA GLU A 84 9.09 -0.71 13.90
C GLU A 84 8.71 -1.26 15.28
N PRO A 85 8.28 -2.53 15.41
CA PRO A 85 7.88 -3.12 16.68
C PRO A 85 9.08 -3.47 17.57
N ARG A 86 9.83 -2.47 18.02
CA ARG A 86 11.04 -2.64 18.85
C ARG A 86 10.72 -2.72 20.35
N ASN A 87 9.80 -1.87 20.82
CA ASN A 87 9.35 -1.88 22.22
C ASN A 87 7.83 -1.64 22.32
N PRO A 88 7.00 -2.62 21.91
CA PRO A 88 5.56 -2.45 21.95
C PRO A 88 5.04 -2.34 23.38
N ALA A 89 4.27 -1.30 23.66
CA ALA A 89 3.67 -1.02 24.96
C ALA A 89 2.20 -0.62 24.84
N VAL A 90 1.41 -1.06 25.81
CA VAL A 90 -0.03 -0.78 25.90
C VAL A 90 -0.33 -0.10 27.22
N LEU A 91 -1.05 1.02 27.17
CA LEU A 91 -1.63 1.66 28.34
C LEU A 91 -3.01 1.07 28.57
N LEU A 92 -3.18 0.41 29.71
CA LEU A 92 -4.47 -0.13 30.15
C LEU A 92 -5.08 0.80 31.19
N GLY A 93 -6.34 1.15 30.98
CA GLY A 93 -7.19 1.80 31.98
C GLY A 93 -7.95 0.75 32.78
N PHE A 94 -7.87 0.83 34.11
CA PHE A 94 -8.57 -0.08 35.02
C PHE A 94 -9.78 0.62 35.60
N TYR A 95 -10.92 -0.05 35.59
CA TYR A 95 -12.20 0.47 36.05
C TYR A 95 -12.82 -0.43 37.10
N GLU A 96 -13.40 0.16 38.14
CA GLU A 96 -14.26 -0.54 39.09
C GLU A 96 -15.70 -0.04 38.86
N GLY A 97 -16.52 -0.85 38.19
CA GLY A 97 -17.76 -0.38 37.58
C GLY A 97 -17.47 0.68 36.51
N GLU A 98 -18.04 1.88 36.67
CA GLU A 98 -17.82 3.01 35.75
C GLU A 98 -16.64 3.92 36.16
N ARG A 99 -16.04 3.69 37.33
CA ARG A 99 -14.99 4.57 37.87
C ARG A 99 -13.60 4.12 37.41
N LEU A 100 -12.86 4.99 36.74
CA LEU A 100 -11.44 4.76 36.46
C LEU A 100 -10.65 4.78 37.78
N VAL A 101 -10.01 3.66 38.11
CA VAL A 101 -9.20 3.49 39.33
C VAL A 101 -7.71 3.71 39.10
N GLY A 102 -7.22 3.54 37.87
CA GLY A 102 -5.82 3.78 37.53
C GLY A 102 -5.48 3.46 36.09
N ARG A 103 -4.26 3.81 35.69
CA ARG A 103 -3.70 3.49 34.37
C ARG A 103 -2.29 2.98 34.52
N SER A 104 -1.92 1.93 33.78
CA SER A 104 -0.55 1.42 33.75
C SER A 104 -0.14 0.95 32.37
N TRP A 105 1.12 1.23 32.04
CA TRP A 105 1.80 0.72 30.86
C TRP A 105 2.26 -0.71 31.11
N TYR A 106 2.00 -1.56 30.12
CA TYR A 106 2.49 -2.94 30.05
C TYR A 106 3.30 -3.11 28.77
N PHE A 107 4.38 -3.86 28.85
CA PHE A 107 5.35 -4.03 27.75
C PHE A 107 5.39 -5.48 27.31
N VAL A 108 5.38 -5.71 25.99
CA VAL A 108 5.39 -7.07 25.42
C VAL A 108 6.71 -7.79 25.71
N HIS A 109 7.83 -7.08 25.58
CA HIS A 109 9.17 -7.68 25.76
C HIS A 109 9.67 -7.67 27.21
N HIS A 110 8.97 -6.96 28.10
CA HIS A 110 9.30 -6.88 29.52
C HIS A 110 8.07 -7.26 30.38
N PRO A 111 7.62 -8.53 30.31
CA PRO A 111 6.48 -9.02 31.08
C PRO A 111 6.80 -8.90 32.57
N GLY A 112 6.20 -7.91 33.22
CA GLY A 112 6.35 -7.61 34.63
C GLY A 112 6.97 -6.28 34.99
N MET A 113 7.34 -5.49 33.98
CA MET A 113 7.58 -4.08 34.16
C MET A 113 6.28 -3.30 33.93
N ALA A 114 5.33 -3.36 34.86
CA ALA A 114 4.16 -2.48 34.81
C ALA A 114 4.52 -1.10 35.38
N VAL A 115 4.18 -0.02 34.67
CA VAL A 115 4.49 1.36 35.11
C VAL A 115 3.21 2.19 35.12
N GLY A 116 2.77 2.62 36.31
CA GLY A 116 1.62 3.51 36.45
C GLY A 116 0.97 3.44 37.82
N THR A 117 -0.32 3.79 37.86
CA THR A 117 -1.13 3.89 39.07
C THR A 117 -2.20 2.80 39.17
N ALA A 118 -2.19 1.83 38.26
CA ALA A 118 -3.16 0.73 38.29
C ALA A 118 -3.04 -0.11 39.58
N PRO A 119 -4.15 -0.71 40.03
CA PRO A 119 -4.13 -1.66 41.14
C PRO A 119 -3.22 -2.86 40.86
N GLU A 120 -2.73 -3.50 41.92
CA GLU A 120 -1.91 -4.71 41.85
C GLU A 120 -2.73 -5.91 41.35
N VAL A 121 -2.83 -6.05 40.03
CA VAL A 121 -3.45 -7.21 39.37
C VAL A 121 -2.37 -8.00 38.64
N PRO A 122 -2.18 -9.30 38.93
CA PRO A 122 -1.25 -10.14 38.18
C PRO A 122 -1.78 -10.33 36.76
N LEU A 123 -1.15 -9.65 35.81
CA LEU A 123 -1.58 -9.58 34.43
C LEU A 123 -0.35 -9.64 33.52
N LEU A 124 -0.41 -10.51 32.50
CA LEU A 124 0.56 -10.52 31.42
C LEU A 124 -0.11 -10.18 30.08
N LEU A 125 0.60 -9.42 29.26
CA LEU A 125 0.23 -9.26 27.85
C LEU A 125 0.55 -10.57 27.12
N GLY A 126 -0.48 -11.17 26.54
CA GLY A 126 -0.38 -12.33 25.68
C GLY A 126 -0.02 -11.95 24.24
N HIS A 127 -0.63 -12.65 23.28
CA HIS A 127 -0.35 -12.42 21.88
C HIS A 127 -0.88 -11.05 21.43
N LEU A 128 0.03 -10.19 20.96
CA LEU A 128 -0.32 -8.89 20.42
C LEU A 128 -0.74 -9.07 18.95
N GLN A 129 -2.04 -9.12 18.68
CA GLN A 129 -2.55 -8.96 17.31
C GLN A 129 -2.53 -7.48 16.93
N ALA A 130 -1.32 -6.93 16.77
CA ALA A 130 -1.16 -5.70 16.01
C ALA A 130 -1.38 -6.08 14.55
N GLU A 131 -2.58 -5.79 14.04
CA GLU A 131 -2.74 -5.56 12.62
C GLU A 131 -1.87 -4.35 12.31
N MET A 132 -0.59 -4.61 11.98
CA MET A 132 0.20 -3.65 11.23
C MET A 132 -0.63 -3.37 9.99
N MET A 133 -1.30 -2.22 10.01
CA MET A 133 -1.71 -1.50 8.81
C MET A 133 -0.45 -1.36 7.96
N ALA A 134 -0.11 -2.42 7.24
CA ALA A 134 0.83 -2.36 6.14
C ALA A 134 0.31 -1.25 5.25
N GLY A 135 1.20 -0.41 4.72
CA GLY A 135 0.85 0.72 3.83
C GLY A 135 0.12 0.32 2.53
N ILE A 136 -0.44 -0.89 2.45
CA ILE A 136 -1.25 -1.47 1.38
C ILE A 136 -2.75 -1.38 1.71
N GLU A 137 -3.15 -0.92 2.91
CA GLU A 137 -4.56 -0.56 3.18
C GLU A 137 -5.02 0.77 2.52
N VAL A 138 -4.22 1.30 1.59
CA VAL A 138 -4.65 2.33 0.62
C VAL A 138 -5.80 1.82 -0.29
N ALA A 139 -6.10 0.52 -0.27
CA ALA A 139 -7.17 -0.07 -1.07
C ALA A 139 -8.60 0.19 -0.55
N THR A 140 -8.80 0.59 0.70
CA THR A 140 -10.15 0.67 1.31
C THR A 140 -10.75 2.08 1.33
N HIS A 141 -10.16 3.03 0.58
CA HIS A 141 -10.74 4.35 0.39
C HIS A 141 -11.50 4.42 -0.94
N PRO A 142 -12.77 4.86 -0.98
CA PRO A 142 -13.58 4.93 -2.20
C PRO A 142 -13.02 5.89 -3.27
N GLY A 143 -11.96 6.64 -2.96
CA GLY A 143 -11.23 7.49 -3.92
C GLY A 143 -10.18 6.76 -4.76
N SER A 144 -9.76 5.55 -4.38
CA SER A 144 -8.70 4.80 -5.08
C SER A 144 -9.07 4.46 -6.52
N ALA A 145 -10.35 4.15 -6.78
CA ALA A 145 -10.86 3.86 -8.11
C ALA A 145 -10.68 5.04 -9.09
N TRP A 146 -10.84 6.28 -8.61
CA TRP A 146 -10.67 7.49 -9.45
C TRP A 146 -9.21 7.73 -9.83
N ILE A 147 -8.28 7.44 -8.93
CA ILE A 147 -6.84 7.54 -9.21
C ILE A 147 -6.45 6.55 -10.30
N TRP A 148 -6.88 5.30 -10.18
CA TRP A 148 -6.64 4.27 -11.20
C TRP A 148 -7.30 4.60 -12.53
N ALA A 149 -8.54 5.12 -12.51
CA ALA A 149 -9.20 5.59 -13.73
C ALA A 149 -8.41 6.70 -14.43
N GLY A 150 -7.91 7.69 -13.68
CA GLY A 150 -7.05 8.74 -14.20
C GLY A 150 -5.76 8.20 -14.83
N PHE A 151 -5.10 7.24 -14.16
CA PHE A 151 -3.89 6.61 -14.67
C PHE A 151 -4.13 5.84 -15.97
N ILE A 152 -5.24 5.10 -16.08
CA ILE A 152 -5.62 4.39 -17.31
C ILE A 152 -5.88 5.38 -18.44
N VAL A 153 -6.65 6.45 -18.18
CA VAL A 153 -6.96 7.47 -19.19
C VAL A 153 -5.70 8.19 -19.68
N MET A 154 -4.79 8.56 -18.79
CA MET A 154 -3.52 9.19 -19.15
C MET A 154 -2.64 8.25 -19.99
N SER A 155 -2.54 6.98 -19.59
CA SER A 155 -1.76 5.97 -20.32
C SER A 155 -2.33 5.74 -21.71
N LEU A 156 -3.66 5.64 -21.83
CA LEU A 156 -4.35 5.46 -23.10
C LEU A 156 -4.18 6.70 -24.00
N GLY A 157 -4.34 7.91 -23.46
CA GLY A 157 -4.11 9.15 -24.19
C GLY A 157 -2.68 9.26 -24.71
N THR A 158 -1.71 8.85 -23.91
CA THR A 158 -0.30 8.79 -24.32
C THR A 158 -0.07 7.79 -25.45
N LEU A 159 -0.66 6.58 -25.36
CA LEU A 159 -0.60 5.60 -26.44
C LEU A 159 -1.24 6.11 -27.73
N LEU A 160 -2.39 6.76 -27.63
CA LEU A 160 -3.08 7.37 -28.78
C LEU A 160 -2.25 8.50 -29.41
N ALA A 161 -1.57 9.32 -28.60
CA ALA A 161 -0.70 10.37 -29.09
C ALA A 161 0.46 9.82 -29.93
N PHE A 162 0.98 8.64 -29.58
CA PHE A 162 1.99 7.96 -30.39
C PHE A 162 1.41 7.21 -31.59
N ALA A 163 0.19 6.68 -31.49
CA ALA A 163 -0.48 5.97 -32.58
C ALA A 163 -0.93 6.92 -33.71
N LEU A 164 -1.35 8.14 -33.36
CA LEU A 164 -1.73 9.18 -34.31
C LEU A 164 -0.50 9.91 -34.84
N ARG A 165 0.40 9.19 -35.51
CA ARG A 165 1.45 9.82 -36.31
C ARG A 165 0.79 10.55 -37.48
N HIS A 166 0.89 11.88 -37.48
CA HIS A 166 0.61 12.69 -38.65
C HIS A 166 1.67 12.43 -39.73
N GLU A 167 1.47 11.39 -40.54
CA GLU A 167 2.24 11.21 -41.77
C GLU A 167 1.82 12.32 -42.75
N ARG A 168 2.69 13.30 -42.94
CA ARG A 168 2.48 14.37 -43.94
C ARG A 168 2.97 13.86 -45.28
N VAL A 169 2.04 13.77 -46.24
CA VAL A 169 2.34 13.49 -47.63
C VAL A 169 2.42 14.81 -48.39
N TRP A 170 3.53 15.05 -49.10
CA TRP A 170 3.71 16.25 -49.91
C TRP A 170 3.40 15.94 -51.36
N LEU A 171 2.44 16.65 -51.95
CA LEU A 171 2.15 16.59 -53.38
C LEU A 171 2.78 17.82 -54.07
N ARG A 172 3.67 17.61 -55.02
CA ARG A 172 4.24 18.67 -55.85
C ARG A 172 3.66 18.59 -57.26
N LEU A 173 2.86 19.58 -57.63
CA LEU A 173 2.31 19.75 -58.97
C LEU A 173 3.13 20.82 -59.70
N ARG A 174 3.68 20.51 -60.87
CA ARG A 174 4.41 21.46 -61.71
C ARG A 174 3.85 21.39 -63.13
N ARG A 175 3.36 22.51 -63.65
CA ARG A 175 2.92 22.58 -65.05
C ARG A 175 4.13 22.78 -65.96
N ARG A 176 4.23 21.98 -67.02
CA ARG A 176 5.24 22.14 -68.08
C ARG A 176 4.52 22.05 -69.43
N ASP A 177 4.54 23.14 -70.17
CA ASP A 177 3.83 23.30 -71.44
C ASP A 177 2.33 22.94 -71.30
N ASP A 178 1.85 21.91 -72.00
CA ASP A 178 0.46 21.39 -71.95
C ASP A 178 0.27 20.19 -71.01
N ALA A 179 1.29 19.81 -70.23
CA ALA A 179 1.25 18.67 -69.32
C ALA A 179 1.46 19.08 -67.84
N TRP A 180 0.93 18.24 -66.94
CA TRP A 180 1.16 18.35 -65.49
C TRP A 180 2.17 17.29 -65.05
N ASP A 181 3.26 17.74 -64.44
CA ASP A 181 4.23 16.89 -63.72
C ASP A 181 3.78 16.80 -62.25
N VAL A 182 3.49 15.58 -61.78
CA VAL A 182 3.00 15.30 -60.42
C VAL A 182 4.02 14.44 -59.70
N ALA A 183 4.66 14.99 -58.67
CA ALA A 183 5.58 14.26 -57.81
C ALA A 183 4.99 14.11 -56.40
N LEU A 184 4.87 12.87 -55.93
CA LEU A 184 4.50 12.55 -54.55
C LEU A 184 5.77 12.37 -53.72
N HIS A 185 6.00 13.22 -52.73
CA HIS A 185 7.08 13.06 -51.76
C HIS A 185 6.53 12.59 -50.42
N HIS A 186 6.91 11.37 -50.04
CA HIS A 186 6.70 10.83 -48.70
C HIS A 186 8.01 10.95 -47.90
N PRO A 187 7.99 11.41 -46.62
CA PRO A 187 9.20 11.58 -45.81
C PRO A 187 9.86 10.27 -45.40
N GLY A 188 9.18 9.13 -45.50
CA GLY A 188 9.79 7.80 -45.49
C GLY A 188 10.07 7.36 -46.92
N ALA A 189 11.33 7.03 -47.23
CA ALA A 189 11.74 6.54 -48.55
C ALA A 189 10.80 5.41 -49.00
N LEU A 190 10.09 5.59 -50.13
CA LEU A 190 9.37 4.48 -50.75
C LEU A 190 10.41 3.39 -51.05
N PRO A 191 10.23 2.14 -50.60
CA PRO A 191 11.04 1.06 -51.11
C PRO A 191 10.84 1.01 -52.64
N PRO A 192 11.91 0.85 -53.44
CA PRO A 192 11.85 0.88 -54.91
C PRO A 192 11.02 -0.27 -55.53
N ALA A 193 10.47 -1.17 -54.70
CA ALA A 193 9.63 -2.27 -55.13
C ALA A 193 8.44 -2.45 -54.16
N PRO A 194 7.18 -2.42 -54.64
CA PRO A 194 5.97 -2.59 -53.81
C PRO A 194 5.88 -3.96 -53.12
N GLU A 195 6.67 -4.94 -53.58
CA GLU A 195 6.73 -6.29 -53.05
C GLU A 195 7.50 -6.40 -51.72
N ARG A 196 8.26 -5.36 -51.33
CA ARG A 196 9.01 -5.31 -50.06
C ARG A 196 8.30 -4.52 -48.96
N ALA A 197 7.10 -4.01 -49.22
CA ALA A 197 6.27 -3.32 -48.24
C ALA A 197 5.74 -4.34 -47.21
N THR A 198 6.20 -4.24 -45.97
CA THR A 198 5.87 -5.21 -44.90
C THR A 198 4.57 -4.86 -44.17
N ALA A 199 4.08 -3.61 -44.27
CA ALA A 199 2.84 -3.18 -43.64
C ALA A 199 1.65 -3.15 -44.63
N GLY A 200 0.45 -3.58 -44.19
CA GLY A 200 -0.77 -3.55 -45.01
C GLY A 200 -1.12 -2.15 -45.54
N TRP A 201 -0.89 -1.13 -44.70
CA TRP A 201 -1.01 0.28 -45.03
C TRP A 201 -0.14 0.72 -46.22
N GLU A 202 1.12 0.32 -46.26
CA GLU A 202 2.05 0.69 -47.35
C GLU A 202 1.58 0.15 -48.70
N ARG A 203 0.98 -1.05 -48.71
CA ARG A 203 0.38 -1.64 -49.93
C ARG A 203 -0.85 -0.86 -50.40
N GLU A 204 -1.71 -0.43 -49.47
CA GLU A 204 -2.90 0.36 -49.82
C GLU A 204 -2.53 1.76 -50.34
N VAL A 205 -1.61 2.45 -49.66
CA VAL A 205 -1.15 3.80 -50.07
C VAL A 205 -0.40 3.75 -51.41
N SER A 206 0.51 2.79 -51.58
CA SER A 206 1.21 2.60 -52.86
C SER A 206 0.24 2.25 -53.98
N GLY A 207 -0.78 1.43 -53.70
CA GLY A 207 -1.85 1.10 -54.64
C GLY A 207 -2.70 2.32 -55.01
N LEU A 208 -3.03 3.18 -54.05
CA LEU A 208 -3.81 4.38 -54.27
C LEU A 208 -3.02 5.44 -55.06
N ALA A 209 -1.73 5.61 -54.75
CA ALA A 209 -0.82 6.45 -55.52
C ALA A 209 -0.68 5.94 -56.98
N ALA A 210 -0.51 4.64 -57.19
CA ALA A 210 -0.43 4.06 -58.53
C ALA A 210 -1.74 4.24 -59.33
N ARG A 211 -2.90 4.15 -58.68
CA ARG A 211 -4.20 4.44 -59.32
C ARG A 211 -4.33 5.91 -59.68
N LEU A 212 -3.90 6.82 -58.79
CA LEU A 212 -3.93 8.25 -59.06
C LEU A 212 -3.02 8.63 -60.23
N VAL A 213 -1.81 8.07 -60.32
CA VAL A 213 -0.92 8.29 -61.47
C VAL A 213 -1.58 7.79 -62.77
N ARG A 214 -2.19 6.61 -62.78
CA ARG A 214 -2.92 6.10 -63.96
C ARG A 214 -4.12 6.95 -64.35
N LEU A 215 -4.80 7.56 -63.39
CA LEU A 215 -5.91 8.49 -63.65
C LEU A 215 -5.41 9.84 -64.21
N LEU A 216 -4.20 10.24 -63.86
CA LEU A 216 -3.57 11.49 -64.29
C LEU A 216 -2.80 11.37 -65.63
N GLU A 217 -2.40 10.16 -66.03
CA GLU A 217 -1.74 9.86 -67.32
C GLU A 217 -2.56 8.86 -68.17
N PRO A 218 -3.66 9.29 -68.82
CA PRO A 218 -4.49 8.40 -69.65
C PRO A 218 -3.75 7.87 -70.91
N ASP A 219 -2.66 8.51 -71.34
CA ASP A 219 -2.00 8.25 -72.62
C ASP A 219 -0.80 7.27 -72.56
N GLY A 220 -0.58 6.60 -71.42
CA GLY A 220 0.35 5.46 -71.34
C GLY A 220 1.84 5.79 -71.57
N ARG A 221 2.26 7.03 -71.36
CA ARG A 221 3.70 7.38 -71.42
C ARG A 221 4.40 6.91 -70.13
N PRO A 222 5.63 6.36 -70.22
CA PRO A 222 6.34 5.89 -69.04
C PRO A 222 6.73 7.07 -68.14
N PRO A 223 6.78 6.87 -66.81
CA PRO A 223 7.18 7.92 -65.87
C PRO A 223 8.60 8.40 -66.20
N VAL A 224 8.78 9.72 -66.25
CA VAL A 224 10.10 10.33 -66.40
C VAL A 224 10.95 9.90 -65.20
N ARG A 225 11.99 9.09 -65.45
CA ARG A 225 13.00 8.79 -64.43
C ARG A 225 13.54 10.10 -63.87
N GLY A 226 13.49 10.23 -62.54
CA GLY A 226 14.17 11.32 -61.84
C GLY A 226 15.67 11.35 -62.19
N PRO A 227 16.37 12.47 -61.95
CA PRO A 227 17.77 12.61 -62.31
C PRO A 227 18.62 11.61 -61.52
N GLU A 228 18.96 10.49 -62.16
CA GLU A 228 20.16 9.73 -61.82
C GLU A 228 21.37 10.64 -62.07
N GLY A 229 22.24 10.77 -61.06
CA GLY A 229 23.59 11.29 -61.24
C GLY A 229 23.72 12.82 -61.27
N ARG A 230 23.87 13.43 -60.10
CA ARG A 230 24.93 14.44 -59.93
C ARG A 230 25.82 14.02 -58.79
N SER A 231 26.89 13.33 -59.16
CA SER A 231 28.13 13.33 -58.42
C SER A 231 28.62 14.77 -58.28
N ALA A 232 28.85 15.21 -57.05
CA ALA A 232 29.84 16.20 -56.66
C ALA A 232 30.15 15.96 -55.18
#